data_AF-A0A8H6R833-F1
#
_entry.id   AF-A0A8H6R833-F1
#
_cell.length_a   1.000
_cell.length_b   1.000
_cell.length_c   1.000
_cell.angle_alpha   90.00
_cell.angle_beta   90.00
_cell.angle_gamma   90.00
#
_symmetry.space_group_name_H-M   'P 1'
#
loop_
_entity.id
_entity.type
_entity.pdbx_description
1 polymer ?
#
loop_
_entity_poly.entity_id
_entity_poly.type
_entity_poly.pdbx_seq_one_letter_code
_entity_poly.pdbx_strand_id
1 'polypeptide(L)'
;MGTLNIIQLSLPHFREQAAKRKEGENAGRYIIYSSTSGALGVPGLGPYCATKYATEGLIESMLYEIDAFGIKASLVEPGHMRIDEPTGLDDKAPDDYLNGEGVRITKYGHFLVKKPSEPYNTPTSPAGHARRIVQWLSDRQPTSAVKSAELVWQLGHCRYPPLRLLLGSYAVESVRDRLRSVIEEIEDWKHLHFPTIEENEKGKPSKAGADDRDEDKEDDADAMDIGEEGIGDIKEEEEEG
;
A
#
# COMPACT_ATOMS: atom_id res chain seq x y z
N MET A 1 7.74 11.49 -15.96
CA MET A 1 8.74 11.27 -17.02
C MET A 1 10.18 11.60 -16.63
N GLY A 2 10.45 12.60 -15.76
CA GLY A 2 11.83 12.94 -15.38
C GLY A 2 12.67 11.77 -14.84
N THR A 3 12.14 11.00 -13.88
CA THR A 3 12.82 9.84 -13.30
C THR A 3 13.21 8.80 -14.37
N LEU A 4 12.28 8.46 -15.26
CA LEU A 4 12.52 7.51 -16.34
C LEU A 4 13.65 7.98 -17.27
N ASN A 5 13.63 9.26 -17.67
CA ASN A 5 14.66 9.79 -18.56
C ASN A 5 16.05 9.77 -17.90
N ILE A 6 16.15 10.12 -16.61
CA ILE A 6 17.41 10.05 -15.86
C ILE A 6 17.93 8.61 -15.82
N ILE A 7 17.05 7.64 -15.55
CA ILE A 7 17.41 6.23 -15.55
C ILE A 7 17.88 5.80 -16.94
N GLN A 8 17.14 6.08 -18.00
CA GLN A 8 17.51 5.71 -19.37
C GLN A 8 18.88 6.26 -19.78
N LEU A 9 19.21 7.48 -19.38
CA LEU A 9 20.50 8.10 -19.68
C LEU A 9 21.66 7.57 -18.83
N SER A 10 21.40 7.22 -17.56
CA SER A 10 22.45 6.77 -16.63
C SER A 10 22.66 5.26 -16.61
N LEU A 11 21.66 4.47 -16.98
CA LEU A 11 21.70 3.01 -16.91
C LEU A 11 22.80 2.39 -17.78
N PRO A 12 23.07 2.86 -19.02
CA PRO A 12 24.20 2.36 -19.80
C PRO A 12 25.53 2.49 -19.07
N HIS A 13 25.75 3.63 -18.39
CA HIS A 13 26.98 3.85 -17.61
C HIS A 13 27.11 2.83 -16.48
N PHE A 14 26.04 2.58 -15.72
CA PHE A 14 26.07 1.55 -14.67
C PHE A 14 26.28 0.14 -15.21
N ARG A 15 25.76 -0.18 -16.41
CA ARG A 15 26.01 -1.47 -17.08
C ARG A 15 27.47 -1.60 -17.52
N GLU A 16 28.10 -0.54 -17.98
CA GLU A 16 29.54 -0.54 -18.27
C GLU A 16 30.39 -0.73 -17.01
N GLN A 17 30.01 -0.09 -15.89
CA GLN A 17 30.66 -0.32 -14.60
C GLN A 17 30.47 -1.75 -14.11
N ALA A 18 29.30 -2.35 -14.36
CA ALA A 18 29.01 -3.74 -14.02
C ALA A 18 29.97 -4.73 -14.71
N ALA A 19 30.45 -4.41 -15.91
CA ALA A 19 31.42 -5.24 -16.62
C ALA A 19 32.85 -5.15 -16.05
N LYS A 20 33.15 -4.09 -15.28
CA LYS A 20 34.49 -3.82 -14.72
C LYS A 20 34.62 -4.15 -13.24
N ARG A 21 33.49 -4.37 -12.55
CA ARG A 21 33.46 -4.63 -11.10
C ARG A 21 34.05 -5.99 -10.74
N LYS A 22 34.48 -6.13 -9.50
CA LYS A 22 34.78 -7.45 -8.94
C LYS A 22 33.49 -8.18 -8.57
N GLU A 23 33.56 -9.51 -8.63
CA GLU A 23 32.45 -10.35 -8.21
C GLU A 23 32.05 -10.04 -6.77
N GLY A 24 30.74 -9.85 -6.55
CA GLY A 24 30.17 -9.46 -5.26
C GLY A 24 30.09 -7.96 -4.97
N GLU A 25 30.71 -7.07 -5.75
CA GLU A 25 30.54 -5.61 -5.60
C GLU A 25 29.28 -5.10 -6.30
N ASN A 26 28.70 -3.98 -5.87
CA ASN A 26 27.59 -3.35 -6.59
C ASN A 26 28.14 -2.46 -7.72
N ALA A 27 27.52 -2.50 -8.90
CA ALA A 27 27.89 -1.68 -10.05
C ALA A 27 27.36 -0.24 -9.97
N GLY A 28 26.31 -0.02 -9.18
CA GLY A 28 25.66 1.27 -9.05
C GLY A 28 24.43 1.19 -8.14
N ARG A 29 23.92 2.36 -7.76
CA ARG A 29 22.77 2.50 -6.89
C ARG A 29 21.89 3.67 -7.32
N TYR A 30 20.60 3.39 -7.52
CA TYR A 30 19.57 4.41 -7.61
C TYR A 30 18.93 4.61 -6.23
N ILE A 31 18.89 5.85 -5.75
CA ILE A 31 18.11 6.26 -4.58
C ILE A 31 17.04 7.21 -5.09
N ILE A 32 15.79 6.79 -5.03
CA ILE A 32 14.67 7.48 -5.67
C ILE A 32 13.67 7.89 -4.61
N TYR A 33 13.36 9.18 -4.56
CA TYR A 33 12.38 9.70 -3.60
C TYR A 33 10.95 9.43 -4.11
N SER A 34 10.27 8.50 -3.44
CA SER A 34 8.84 8.29 -3.51
C SER A 34 8.13 9.13 -2.43
N SER A 35 7.17 8.55 -1.73
CA SER A 35 6.34 9.10 -0.67
C SER A 35 5.51 7.97 -0.08
N THR A 36 5.05 8.10 1.16
CA THR A 36 3.95 7.27 1.68
C THR A 36 2.74 7.22 0.73
N SER A 37 2.51 8.28 -0.05
CA SER A 37 1.47 8.33 -1.08
C SER A 37 1.68 7.43 -2.30
N GLY A 38 2.80 6.71 -2.38
CA GLY A 38 2.99 5.63 -3.36
C GLY A 38 2.38 4.29 -2.92
N ALA A 39 2.04 4.15 -1.64
CA ALA A 39 1.41 2.97 -1.07
C ALA A 39 -0.02 3.22 -0.54
N LEU A 40 -0.44 4.48 -0.37
CA LEU A 40 -1.80 4.83 0.06
C LEU A 40 -2.31 6.14 -0.59
N GLY A 41 -3.62 6.22 -0.82
CA GLY A 41 -4.26 7.41 -1.37
C GLY A 41 -4.52 8.46 -0.28
N VAL A 42 -4.32 9.74 -0.60
CA VAL A 42 -4.61 10.86 0.30
C VAL A 42 -5.67 11.77 -0.34
N PRO A 43 -6.78 12.08 0.36
CA PRO A 43 -7.82 12.97 -0.15
C PRO A 43 -7.25 14.31 -0.62
N GLY A 44 -7.67 14.76 -1.81
CA GLY A 44 -7.22 16.01 -2.40
C GLY A 44 -5.84 15.96 -3.09
N LEU A 45 -5.13 14.83 -3.02
CA LEU A 45 -3.80 14.64 -3.64
C LEU A 45 -3.78 13.58 -4.75
N GLY A 46 -4.92 13.30 -5.38
CA GLY A 46 -5.07 12.26 -6.41
C GLY A 46 -3.96 12.24 -7.48
N PRO A 47 -3.69 13.35 -8.19
CA PRO A 47 -2.60 13.39 -9.17
C PRO A 47 -1.22 13.13 -8.57
N TYR A 48 -0.95 13.63 -7.35
CA TYR A 48 0.31 13.38 -6.67
C TYR A 48 0.46 11.90 -6.31
N CYS A 49 -0.56 11.27 -5.71
CA CYS A 49 -0.59 9.85 -5.41
C CYS A 49 -0.35 9.01 -6.67
N ALA A 50 -1.07 9.31 -7.75
CA ALA A 50 -0.91 8.61 -9.03
C ALA A 50 0.53 8.65 -9.55
N THR A 51 1.20 9.82 -9.47
CA THR A 51 2.61 9.92 -9.89
C THR A 51 3.56 9.11 -9.00
N LYS A 52 3.26 8.97 -7.71
CA LYS A 52 4.08 8.22 -6.77
C LYS A 52 3.90 6.71 -6.93
N TYR A 53 2.65 6.24 -7.06
CA TYR A 53 2.37 4.85 -7.46
C TYR A 53 3.07 4.49 -8.78
N ALA A 54 2.97 5.35 -9.80
CA ALA A 54 3.64 5.12 -11.08
C ALA A 54 5.18 5.09 -10.94
N THR A 55 5.75 5.90 -10.05
CA THR A 55 7.18 5.89 -9.77
C THR A 55 7.58 4.58 -9.09
N GLU A 56 6.86 4.13 -8.06
CA GLU A 56 7.17 2.87 -7.38
C GLU A 56 7.03 1.67 -8.30
N GLY A 57 5.94 1.60 -9.07
CA GLY A 57 5.72 0.53 -10.05
C GLY A 57 6.82 0.47 -11.11
N LEU A 58 7.30 1.62 -11.59
CA LEU A 58 8.43 1.69 -12.52
C LEU A 58 9.71 1.09 -11.90
N ILE A 59 10.03 1.44 -10.66
CA ILE A 59 11.27 0.99 -10.02
C ILE A 59 11.20 -0.47 -9.58
N GLU A 60 10.05 -0.92 -9.08
CA GLU A 60 9.82 -2.32 -8.73
C GLU A 60 9.91 -3.23 -9.95
N SER A 61 9.33 -2.81 -11.08
CA SER A 61 9.43 -3.57 -12.34
C SER A 61 10.88 -3.64 -12.84
N MET A 62 11.60 -2.51 -12.81
CA MET A 62 12.99 -2.44 -13.28
C MET A 62 13.95 -3.26 -12.41
N LEU A 63 13.64 -3.48 -11.12
CA LEU A 63 14.55 -4.17 -10.19
C LEU A 63 14.98 -5.54 -10.71
N TYR A 64 14.04 -6.30 -11.29
CA TYR A 64 14.29 -7.62 -11.87
C TYR A 64 15.25 -7.58 -13.08
N GLU A 65 15.25 -6.49 -13.83
CA GLU A 65 16.07 -6.32 -15.04
C GLU A 65 17.50 -5.89 -14.70
N ILE A 66 17.67 -5.09 -13.65
CA ILE A 66 18.96 -4.47 -13.32
C ILE A 66 19.78 -5.28 -12.31
N ASP A 67 19.15 -6.20 -11.56
CA ASP A 67 19.79 -6.94 -10.48
C ASP A 67 20.95 -7.82 -10.98
N ALA A 68 20.80 -8.45 -12.15
CA ALA A 68 21.83 -9.26 -12.79
C ALA A 68 23.12 -8.48 -13.08
N PHE A 69 23.02 -7.16 -13.26
CA PHE A 69 24.17 -6.27 -13.45
C PHE A 69 24.78 -5.81 -12.12
N GLY A 70 24.26 -6.25 -10.97
CA GLY A 70 24.68 -5.77 -9.65
C GLY A 70 24.30 -4.31 -9.41
N ILE A 71 23.32 -3.78 -10.14
CA ILE A 71 22.80 -2.43 -9.96
C ILE A 71 21.61 -2.53 -9.00
N LYS A 72 21.60 -1.72 -7.95
CA LYS A 72 20.55 -1.74 -6.93
C LYS A 72 19.68 -0.48 -7.02
N ALA A 73 18.43 -0.58 -6.59
CA ALA A 73 17.53 0.56 -6.46
C ALA A 73 16.84 0.53 -5.10
N SER A 74 16.59 1.72 -4.54
CA SER A 74 15.81 1.90 -3.32
C SER A 74 14.88 3.10 -3.46
N LEU A 75 13.65 2.92 -3.04
CA LEU A 75 12.61 3.91 -2.89
C LEU A 75 12.65 4.47 -1.47
N VAL A 76 12.89 5.77 -1.36
CA VAL A 76 12.81 6.51 -0.10
C VAL A 76 11.39 7.04 0.01
N GLU A 77 10.68 6.60 1.04
CA GLU A 77 9.26 6.85 1.25
C GLU A 77 9.05 7.68 2.52
N PRO A 78 9.27 9.00 2.44
CA PRO A 78 9.03 9.87 3.57
C PRO A 78 7.53 9.99 3.84
N GLY A 79 7.21 9.99 5.13
CA GLY A 79 5.98 10.58 5.63
C GLY A 79 6.13 12.09 5.71
N HIS A 80 5.51 12.67 6.72
CA HIS A 80 5.62 14.08 6.95
C HIS A 80 6.92 14.46 7.68
N MET A 81 7.55 15.51 7.19
CA MET A 81 8.91 15.90 7.57
C MET A 81 8.95 17.35 8.04
N ARG A 82 9.68 17.62 9.13
CA ARG A 82 10.08 18.96 9.56
C ARG A 82 11.36 19.36 8.85
N ILE A 83 11.42 20.60 8.39
CA ILE A 83 12.69 21.22 7.98
C ILE A 83 13.38 21.71 9.25
N ASP A 84 14.51 21.12 9.61
CA ASP A 84 15.24 21.48 10.84
C ASP A 84 16.27 22.59 10.62
N GLU A 85 16.74 22.80 9.38
CA GLU A 85 17.70 23.85 9.04
C GLU A 85 17.01 25.18 8.69
N PRO A 86 17.53 26.33 9.15
CA PRO A 86 17.03 27.64 8.75
C PRO A 86 17.33 27.87 7.26
N THR A 87 16.28 27.95 6.45
CA THR A 87 16.42 28.03 4.98
C THR A 87 16.67 29.44 4.46
N GLY A 88 16.64 30.46 5.33
CA GLY A 88 16.63 31.89 4.95
C GLY A 88 15.39 32.33 4.17
N LEU A 89 14.48 31.40 3.86
CA LEU A 89 13.17 31.64 3.26
C LEU A 89 12.09 31.83 4.33
N ASP A 90 12.39 31.50 5.59
CA ASP A 90 11.47 31.62 6.71
C ASP A 90 11.29 33.09 7.12
N ASP A 91 12.32 33.90 6.90
CA ASP A 91 12.31 35.36 7.11
C ASP A 91 11.64 36.14 5.95
N LYS A 92 11.34 35.47 4.83
CA LYS A 92 10.71 36.08 3.63
C LYS A 92 9.27 35.64 3.43
N ALA A 93 8.78 34.69 4.21
CA ALA A 93 7.37 34.36 4.22
C ALA A 93 6.64 35.47 4.98
N PRO A 94 5.66 36.18 4.38
CA PRO A 94 4.84 37.12 5.14
C PRO A 94 4.18 36.38 6.32
N ASP A 95 4.13 37.03 7.49
CA ASP A 95 3.49 36.52 8.71
C ASP A 95 1.99 36.16 8.52
N ASP A 96 1.41 36.52 7.38
CA ASP A 96 -0.01 36.32 7.05
C ASP A 96 -0.26 34.99 6.33
N TYR A 97 -0.19 33.88 7.07
CA TYR A 97 -0.80 32.63 6.62
C TYR A 97 -1.99 32.16 7.45
N LEU A 98 -2.34 32.82 8.56
CA LEU A 98 -3.54 32.53 9.34
C LEU A 98 -4.04 33.78 10.08
N ASN A 99 -5.06 34.44 9.54
CA ASN A 99 -6.01 35.28 10.27
C ASN A 99 -5.46 36.27 11.32
N GLY A 100 -4.24 36.79 11.19
CA GLY A 100 -3.66 37.75 12.14
C GLY A 100 -3.42 37.21 13.56
N GLU A 101 -3.53 35.91 13.80
CA GLU A 101 -3.17 35.28 15.07
C GLU A 101 -1.74 34.75 14.92
N GLY A 102 -0.75 35.44 15.49
CA GLY A 102 0.69 35.26 15.28
C GLY A 102 1.31 33.90 15.64
N VAL A 103 0.77 32.81 15.09
CA VAL A 103 1.37 31.48 15.11
C VAL A 103 2.31 31.39 13.92
N ARG A 104 3.62 31.45 14.19
CA ARG A 104 4.66 31.14 13.18
C ARG A 104 4.49 29.70 12.73
N ILE A 105 3.83 29.47 11.59
CA ILE A 105 3.76 28.16 10.98
C ILE A 105 5.17 27.83 10.47
N THR A 106 5.86 26.94 11.17
CA THR A 106 7.06 26.30 10.63
C THR A 106 6.62 25.56 9.37
N LYS A 107 7.17 25.93 8.19
CA LYS A 107 6.75 25.39 6.89
C LYS A 107 6.60 23.86 6.94
N TYR A 108 5.37 23.37 6.79
CA TYR A 108 5.12 21.94 6.73
C TYR A 108 5.29 21.44 5.29
N GLY A 109 6.55 21.21 4.89
CA GLY A 109 6.90 20.66 3.59
C GLY A 109 6.46 21.51 2.39
N HIS A 110 6.14 20.85 1.27
CA HIS A 110 5.93 21.44 -0.06
C HIS A 110 4.47 21.83 -0.38
N PHE A 111 3.53 21.74 0.57
CA PHE A 111 2.11 21.92 0.28
C PHE A 111 1.66 23.38 0.43
N LEU A 112 1.35 24.02 -0.69
CA LEU A 112 0.69 25.32 -0.73
C LEU A 112 -0.83 25.16 -0.55
N VAL A 113 -1.34 25.37 0.65
CA VAL A 113 -2.79 25.44 0.89
C VAL A 113 -3.30 26.82 0.46
N LYS A 114 -3.90 26.91 -0.73
CA LYS A 114 -4.50 28.17 -1.20
C LYS A 114 -5.73 28.54 -0.36
N LYS A 115 -5.98 29.83 -0.21
CA LYS A 115 -7.28 30.32 0.30
C LYS A 115 -8.37 29.81 -0.65
N PRO A 116 -9.43 29.15 -0.15
CA PRO A 116 -10.57 28.83 -0.99
C PRO A 116 -11.12 30.10 -1.64
N SER A 117 -11.57 30.00 -2.89
CA SER A 117 -12.32 31.09 -3.52
C SER A 117 -13.64 31.31 -2.77
N GLU A 118 -14.17 32.54 -2.80
CA GLU A 118 -15.36 32.91 -2.01
C GLU A 118 -16.53 31.92 -2.07
N PRO A 119 -16.92 31.35 -3.23
CA PRO A 119 -18.03 30.39 -3.30
C PRO A 119 -17.77 29.09 -2.53
N TYR A 120 -16.49 28.78 -2.28
CA TYR A 120 -16.03 27.55 -1.64
C TYR A 120 -15.34 27.83 -0.30
N ASN A 121 -15.44 29.04 0.25
CA ASN A 121 -14.86 29.39 1.56
C ASN A 121 -15.81 28.99 2.70
N THR A 122 -16.18 27.70 2.74
CA THR A 122 -17.03 27.13 3.78
C THR A 122 -16.20 26.26 4.73
N PRO A 123 -16.64 26.07 6.00
CA PRO A 123 -15.95 25.17 6.94
C PRO A 123 -15.81 23.73 6.44
N THR A 124 -16.75 23.26 5.62
CA THR A 124 -16.78 21.91 5.03
C THR A 124 -16.09 21.83 3.67
N SER A 125 -15.54 22.92 3.18
CA SER A 125 -14.85 22.94 1.88
C SER A 125 -13.64 21.99 1.87
N PRO A 126 -13.30 21.41 0.70
CA PRO A 126 -12.08 20.60 0.56
C PRO A 126 -10.81 21.35 0.97
N ALA A 127 -10.72 22.66 0.68
CA ALA A 127 -9.60 23.50 1.10
C ALA A 127 -9.56 23.71 2.62
N GLY A 128 -10.73 23.89 3.26
CA GLY A 128 -10.83 23.95 4.72
C GLY A 128 -10.46 22.63 5.40
N HIS A 129 -10.85 21.50 4.81
CA HIS A 129 -10.45 20.18 5.29
C HIS A 129 -8.93 19.96 5.15
N ALA A 130 -8.34 20.28 4.00
CA ALA A 130 -6.90 20.22 3.79
C ALA A 130 -6.14 21.11 4.79
N ARG A 131 -6.66 22.30 5.12
CA ARG A 131 -6.09 23.18 6.14
C ARG A 131 -6.07 22.52 7.52
N ARG A 132 -7.19 21.90 7.93
CA ARG A 132 -7.27 21.18 9.20
C ARG A 132 -6.30 20.01 9.27
N ILE A 133 -6.15 19.26 8.18
CA ILE A 133 -5.16 18.17 8.10
C ILE A 133 -3.75 18.72 8.32
N VAL A 134 -3.36 19.77 7.61
CA VAL A 134 -2.02 20.38 7.77
C VAL A 134 -1.79 20.87 9.21
N GLN A 135 -2.79 21.48 9.84
CA GLN A 135 -2.69 21.95 11.22
C GLN A 135 -2.57 20.79 12.21
N TRP A 136 -3.44 19.78 12.11
CA TRP A 136 -3.37 18.57 12.93
C TRP A 136 -2.02 17.83 12.81
N LEU A 137 -1.47 17.81 11.60
CA LEU A 137 -0.17 17.23 11.30
C LEU A 137 1.00 18.02 11.91
N SER A 138 0.86 19.34 12.08
CA SER A 138 1.85 20.21 12.73
C SER A 138 1.99 19.90 14.22
N ASP A 139 0.89 19.57 14.89
CA ASP A 139 0.86 19.31 16.33
C ASP A 139 1.56 17.99 16.73
N ARG A 140 1.76 17.07 15.77
CA ARG A 140 2.32 15.73 16.01
C ARG A 140 3.84 15.59 15.87
N GLN A 141 4.58 16.71 15.84
CA GLN A 141 6.05 16.74 15.73
C GLN A 141 6.62 15.82 14.64
N PRO A 142 6.51 16.20 13.35
CA PRO A 142 6.97 15.40 12.22
C PRO A 142 8.47 15.03 12.27
N THR A 143 8.83 14.04 11.45
CA THR A 143 10.19 13.48 11.42
C THR A 143 11.21 14.50 10.93
N SER A 144 12.40 14.53 11.52
CA SER A 144 13.47 15.48 11.18
C SER A 144 14.06 15.19 9.79
N ALA A 145 14.10 16.19 8.91
CA ALA A 145 14.73 16.10 7.59
C ALA A 145 16.22 15.76 7.69
N VAL A 146 16.93 16.33 8.66
CA VAL A 146 18.36 16.06 8.88
C VAL A 146 18.59 14.60 9.27
N LYS A 147 17.82 14.08 10.24
CA LYS A 147 17.90 12.66 10.63
C LYS A 147 17.54 11.73 9.47
N SER A 148 16.55 12.09 8.67
CA SER A 148 16.20 11.32 7.46
C SER A 148 17.31 11.32 6.42
N ALA A 149 18.01 12.44 6.21
CA ALA A 149 19.15 12.49 5.31
C ALA A 149 20.29 11.58 5.77
N GLU A 150 20.54 11.49 7.08
CA GLU A 150 21.51 10.56 7.65
C GLU A 150 21.15 9.09 7.35
N LEU A 151 19.87 8.71 7.47
CA LEU A 151 19.41 7.36 7.12
C LEU A 151 19.57 7.07 5.62
N VAL A 152 19.29 8.04 4.75
CA VAL A 152 19.48 7.91 3.31
C VAL A 152 20.97 7.81 2.95
N TRP A 153 21.83 8.52 3.67
CA TRP A 153 23.28 8.40 3.53
C TRP A 153 23.76 6.98 3.89
N GLN A 154 23.29 6.43 5.01
CA GLN A 154 23.58 5.06 5.42
C GLN A 154 23.05 4.04 4.39
N LEU A 155 21.86 4.26 3.82
CA LEU A 155 21.30 3.45 2.75
C LEU A 155 22.22 3.42 1.52
N GLY A 156 22.88 4.53 1.19
CA GLY A 156 23.88 4.60 0.12
C GLY A 156 25.04 3.61 0.30
N HIS A 157 25.43 3.35 1.54
CA HIS A 157 26.54 2.47 1.91
C HIS A 157 26.11 1.01 2.15
N CYS A 158 24.80 0.72 2.12
CA CYS A 158 24.31 -0.64 2.30
C CYS A 158 24.67 -1.51 1.10
N ARG A 159 25.22 -2.70 1.34
CA ARG A 159 25.52 -3.67 0.28
C ARG A 159 24.24 -4.29 -0.28
N TYR A 160 23.33 -4.69 0.61
CA TYR A 160 22.03 -5.28 0.29
C TYR A 160 20.93 -4.37 0.82
N PRO A 161 20.55 -3.36 0.04
CA PRO A 161 19.57 -2.39 0.49
C PRO A 161 18.16 -2.97 0.43
N PRO A 162 17.22 -2.47 1.24
CA PRO A 162 15.81 -2.71 1.00
C PRO A 162 15.36 -2.00 -0.29
N LEU A 163 14.31 -2.54 -0.93
CA LEU A 163 13.62 -1.83 -2.00
C LEU A 163 12.93 -0.58 -1.46
N ARG A 164 12.32 -0.63 -0.27
CA ARG A 164 11.58 0.50 0.32
C ARG A 164 12.18 0.88 1.68
N LEU A 165 12.46 2.17 1.87
CA LEU A 165 12.86 2.76 3.14
C LEU A 165 11.81 3.79 3.57
N LEU A 166 10.96 3.39 4.50
CA LEU A 166 9.97 4.27 5.12
C LEU A 166 10.67 5.20 6.12
N LEU A 167 10.45 6.52 5.99
CA LEU A 167 11.04 7.52 6.89
C LEU A 167 9.96 8.18 7.75
N GLY A 168 10.02 7.86 9.05
CA GLY A 168 9.13 8.39 10.08
C GLY A 168 8.10 7.38 10.59
N SER A 169 7.74 7.45 11.88
CA SER A 169 6.77 6.53 12.50
C SER A 169 5.41 6.57 11.81
N TYR A 170 4.93 7.76 11.48
CA TYR A 170 3.68 7.93 10.72
C TYR A 170 3.72 7.20 9.37
N ALA A 171 4.86 7.21 8.67
CA ALA A 171 4.99 6.50 7.40
C ALA A 171 4.90 5.00 7.61
N VAL A 172 5.62 4.48 8.61
CA VAL A 172 5.61 3.06 8.97
C VAL A 172 4.23 2.58 9.36
N GLU A 173 3.54 3.32 10.24
CA GLU A 173 2.20 2.98 10.72
C GLU A 173 1.16 3.05 9.59
N SER A 174 1.12 4.15 8.83
CA SER A 174 0.12 4.35 7.77
C SER A 174 0.23 3.32 6.66
N VAL A 175 1.45 2.99 6.24
CA VAL A 175 1.66 1.96 5.20
C VAL A 175 1.31 0.58 5.73
N ARG A 176 1.71 0.26 6.97
CA ARG A 176 1.35 -1.02 7.62
C ARG A 176 -0.16 -1.20 7.71
N ASP A 177 -0.89 -0.19 8.18
CA ASP A 177 -2.33 -0.27 8.34
C ASP A 177 -3.04 -0.35 7.00
N ARG A 178 -2.55 0.36 5.97
CA ARG A 178 -3.07 0.21 4.61
C ARG A 178 -2.89 -1.22 4.10
N LEU A 179 -1.70 -1.81 4.28
CA LEU A 179 -1.43 -3.18 3.84
C LEU A 179 -2.33 -4.19 4.55
N ARG A 180 -2.58 -4.02 5.85
CA ARG A 180 -3.54 -4.86 6.59
C ARG A 180 -4.94 -4.77 6.00
N SER A 181 -5.43 -3.56 5.77
CA SER A 181 -6.74 -3.34 5.14
C SER A 181 -6.83 -3.96 3.74
N VAL A 182 -5.76 -3.91 2.93
CA VAL A 182 -5.72 -4.62 1.63
C VAL A 182 -5.82 -6.13 1.82
N ILE A 183 -5.08 -6.69 2.78
CA ILE A 183 -5.09 -8.13 3.06
C ILE A 183 -6.48 -8.56 3.52
N GLU A 184 -7.09 -7.83 4.44
CA GLU A 184 -8.47 -8.09 4.91
C GLU A 184 -9.46 -8.07 3.74
N GLU A 185 -9.38 -7.06 2.87
CA GLU A 185 -10.23 -6.99 1.67
C GLU A 185 -10.00 -8.18 0.73
N ILE A 186 -8.75 -8.62 0.52
CA ILE A 186 -8.48 -9.81 -0.29
C ILE A 186 -9.09 -11.06 0.36
N GLU A 187 -8.91 -11.24 1.67
CA GLU A 187 -9.41 -12.41 2.39
C GLU A 187 -10.93 -12.49 2.40
N ASP A 188 -11.61 -11.35 2.52
CA ASP A 188 -13.08 -11.25 2.47
C ASP A 188 -13.62 -11.65 1.09
N TRP A 189 -12.92 -11.27 0.02
CA TRP A 189 -13.40 -11.41 -1.36
C TRP A 189 -12.72 -12.54 -2.16
N LYS A 190 -11.76 -13.28 -1.59
CA LYS A 190 -11.00 -14.34 -2.29
C LYS A 190 -11.86 -15.43 -2.90
N HIS A 191 -13.06 -15.67 -2.37
CA HIS A 191 -13.97 -16.68 -2.91
C HIS A 191 -14.60 -16.29 -4.26
N LEU A 192 -14.43 -15.03 -4.71
CA LEU A 192 -14.91 -14.54 -6.01
C LEU A 192 -13.86 -14.69 -7.13
N HIS A 193 -13.29 -15.88 -7.29
CA HIS A 193 -12.48 -16.23 -8.46
C HIS A 193 -12.88 -17.60 -9.02
N PHE A 194 -12.56 -17.83 -10.30
CA PHE A 194 -12.74 -19.16 -10.88
C PHE A 194 -11.67 -20.11 -10.32
N PRO A 195 -12.04 -21.35 -9.96
CA PRO A 195 -11.06 -22.34 -9.50
C PRO A 195 -10.05 -22.62 -10.60
N THR A 196 -8.80 -22.83 -10.21
CA THR A 196 -7.76 -23.28 -11.15
C THR A 196 -8.04 -24.74 -11.56
N ILE A 197 -7.50 -25.17 -12.71
CA ILE A 197 -7.75 -26.52 -13.25
C ILE A 197 -7.40 -27.61 -12.21
N GLU A 198 -6.38 -27.38 -11.39
CA GLU A 198 -5.97 -28.30 -10.31
C GLU A 198 -6.99 -28.42 -9.17
N GLU A 199 -7.77 -27.37 -8.89
CA GLU A 199 -8.83 -27.41 -7.86
C GLU A 199 -10.09 -28.12 -8.37
N ASN A 200 -10.34 -28.08 -9.69
CA ASN A 200 -11.44 -28.80 -10.33
C ASN A 200 -11.22 -30.33 -10.38
N GLU A 201 -9.97 -30.79 -10.46
CA GLU A 201 -9.66 -32.22 -10.48
C GLU A 201 -9.78 -32.88 -9.09
N LYS A 202 -9.56 -32.13 -8.01
CA LYS A 202 -9.80 -32.61 -6.63
C LYS A 202 -11.29 -32.78 -6.28
N GLY A 203 -12.20 -32.23 -7.09
CA GLY A 203 -13.65 -32.30 -6.89
C GLY A 203 -14.36 -33.46 -7.59
N LYS A 204 -13.66 -34.28 -8.39
CA LYS A 204 -14.28 -35.45 -9.05
C LYS A 204 -14.15 -36.69 -8.15
N PRO A 205 -15.26 -37.32 -7.71
CA PRO A 205 -15.17 -38.60 -7.04
C PRO A 205 -14.63 -39.65 -8.02
N SER A 206 -13.56 -40.34 -7.62
CA SER A 206 -13.02 -41.47 -8.37
C SER A 206 -14.08 -42.57 -8.47
N LYS A 207 -14.58 -42.85 -9.68
CA LYS A 207 -15.33 -44.08 -9.96
C LYS A 207 -14.37 -45.27 -9.88
N ALA A 208 -14.25 -45.87 -8.71
CA ALA A 208 -13.59 -47.15 -8.51
C ALA A 208 -14.67 -48.26 -8.52
N GLY A 209 -14.52 -49.19 -9.46
CA GLY A 209 -14.95 -50.60 -9.39
C GLY A 209 -16.40 -50.92 -9.06
N ALA A 210 -17.21 -51.21 -10.09
CA ALA A 210 -18.34 -52.12 -9.95
C ALA A 210 -17.96 -53.42 -10.69
N ASP A 211 -17.47 -54.40 -9.94
CA ASP A 211 -17.43 -55.81 -10.32
C ASP A 211 -17.86 -56.58 -9.07
N ASP A 212 -19.10 -57.07 -9.05
CA ASP A 212 -19.43 -58.26 -8.29
C ASP A 212 -20.61 -58.98 -8.95
N ARG A 213 -20.43 -60.29 -9.06
CA ARG A 213 -21.19 -61.25 -9.85
C ARG A 213 -22.33 -61.89 -9.03
N ASP A 214 -23.45 -62.07 -9.73
CA ASP A 214 -24.31 -63.27 -9.82
C ASP A 214 -25.05 -63.88 -8.61
N GLU A 215 -26.36 -64.02 -8.87
CA GLU A 215 -27.26 -65.18 -8.66
C GLU A 215 -28.13 -65.30 -7.37
N ASP A 216 -29.42 -65.06 -7.63
CA ASP A 216 -30.61 -65.88 -7.34
C ASP A 216 -31.09 -66.13 -5.90
N LYS A 217 -32.33 -65.66 -5.64
CA LYS A 217 -33.45 -66.50 -5.18
C LYS A 217 -34.81 -65.84 -5.38
N GLU A 218 -35.72 -66.65 -5.91
CA GLU A 218 -37.11 -66.41 -6.24
C GLU A 218 -38.04 -66.25 -5.02
N ASP A 219 -39.17 -65.60 -5.32
CA ASP A 219 -40.55 -65.80 -4.86
C ASP A 219 -41.15 -65.14 -3.58
N ASP A 220 -42.35 -64.62 -3.87
CA ASP A 220 -43.57 -64.42 -3.09
C ASP A 220 -43.87 -63.11 -2.32
N ALA A 221 -44.82 -62.39 -2.94
CA ALA A 221 -45.93 -61.59 -2.45
C ALA A 221 -46.21 -61.50 -0.94
N ASP A 222 -46.45 -60.27 -0.46
CA ASP A 222 -47.67 -59.79 0.22
C ASP A 222 -47.36 -58.40 0.85
N ALA A 223 -47.93 -57.31 0.35
CA ALA A 223 -49.21 -56.72 0.76
C ALA A 223 -49.14 -55.85 2.05
N MET A 224 -49.75 -54.65 1.91
CA MET A 224 -50.26 -53.72 2.94
C MET A 224 -49.25 -52.76 3.60
N ASP A 225 -49.28 -51.43 3.43
CA ASP A 225 -50.34 -50.40 3.52
C ASP A 225 -50.37 -49.65 4.88
N ILE A 226 -50.51 -48.33 4.76
CA ILE A 226 -50.89 -47.26 5.71
C ILE A 226 -49.96 -46.88 6.88
N GLY A 227 -49.69 -45.56 6.98
CA GLY A 227 -49.44 -44.89 8.26
C GLY A 227 -48.92 -43.45 8.20
N GLU A 228 -49.65 -42.52 7.57
CA GLU A 228 -49.48 -41.08 7.83
C GLU A 228 -49.91 -40.72 9.27
N GLU A 229 -49.23 -39.73 9.85
CA GLU A 229 -49.76 -38.55 10.56
C GLU A 229 -48.94 -38.16 11.80
N GLY A 230 -48.70 -36.85 11.95
CA GLY A 230 -48.25 -36.29 13.23
C GLY A 230 -47.54 -34.94 13.17
N ILE A 231 -48.18 -33.92 12.60
CA ILE A 231 -47.82 -32.51 12.79
C ILE A 231 -48.08 -32.11 14.26
N GLY A 232 -47.18 -31.34 14.85
CA GLY A 232 -47.39 -30.71 16.16
C GLY A 232 -46.32 -29.65 16.47
N ASP A 233 -46.55 -28.43 15.98
CA ASP A 233 -45.91 -27.20 16.46
C ASP A 233 -46.25 -26.94 17.94
N ILE A 234 -45.42 -26.11 18.62
CA ILE A 234 -45.80 -24.87 19.35
C ILE A 234 -44.94 -24.59 20.62
N LYS A 235 -44.28 -23.41 20.58
CA LYS A 235 -43.97 -22.37 21.60
C LYS A 235 -42.78 -22.43 22.56
N GLU A 236 -41.88 -21.46 22.32
CA GLU A 236 -41.49 -20.31 23.18
C GLU A 236 -42.06 -20.22 24.61
N GLU A 237 -41.15 -20.03 25.58
CA GLU A 237 -41.37 -19.18 26.77
C GLU A 237 -40.10 -18.35 27.05
N GLU A 238 -40.30 -17.04 27.12
CA GLU A 238 -39.44 -16.05 27.77
C GLU A 238 -39.53 -16.21 29.30
N GLU A 239 -38.45 -15.95 30.03
CA GLU A 239 -38.58 -15.34 31.36
C GLU A 239 -37.31 -14.57 31.74
N GLU A 240 -37.54 -13.31 32.14
CA GLU A 240 -36.58 -12.34 32.67
C GLU A 240 -36.07 -12.73 34.07
N GLY A 241 -34.85 -12.30 34.39
CA GLY A 241 -34.26 -12.26 35.73
C GLY A 241 -33.08 -11.31 35.78
#